data_AF-A0A8H3LNA9-F1
#
_entry.id   AF-A0A8H3LNA9-F1
#
_cell.length_a   1.000
_cell.length_b   1.000
_cell.length_c   1.000
_cell.angle_alpha   90.00
_cell.angle_beta   90.00
_cell.angle_gamma   90.00
#
_symmetry.space_group_name_H-M   'P 1'
#
loop_
_entity.id
_entity.type
_entity.pdbx_description
1 polymer ?
#
loop_
_entity_poly.entity_id
_entity_poly.type
_entity_poly.pdbx_seq_one_letter_code
_entity_poly.pdbx_strand_id
1 'polypeptide(L)'
;MNDNLDHLQNYSKPTVAYWVQQYRQDKDLTDKQRPGRPRTTTKAQDNRIVKMAKKKHNITSTEIQQKLEKKDVTVSSRTIRRRLVESGVK
;
A
#
# COMPACT_ATOMS: atom_id res chain seq x y z
N MET A 1 20.66 -34.41 -4.72
CA MET A 1 19.50 -33.59 -5.12
C MET A 1 19.74 -33.20 -6.56
N ASN A 2 19.17 -33.96 -7.50
CA ASN A 2 19.26 -33.64 -8.93
C ASN A 2 18.14 -32.65 -9.23
N ASP A 3 18.47 -31.37 -9.20
CA ASP A 3 17.56 -30.31 -9.63
C ASP A 3 17.40 -30.44 -11.14
N ASN A 4 16.32 -31.08 -11.54
CA ASN A 4 15.97 -31.34 -12.92
C ASN A 4 15.56 -30.00 -13.58
N LEU A 5 16.55 -29.33 -14.17
CA LEU A 5 16.40 -28.05 -14.89
C LEU A 5 15.61 -28.19 -16.22
N ASP A 6 15.01 -29.34 -16.52
CA ASP A 6 14.27 -29.59 -17.76
C ASP A 6 13.11 -28.60 -18.00
N HIS A 7 12.49 -28.09 -16.94
CA HIS A 7 11.42 -27.09 -17.04
C HIS A 7 11.92 -25.72 -17.56
N LEU A 8 13.23 -25.45 -17.54
CA LEU A 8 13.82 -24.18 -17.97
C LEU A 8 14.12 -24.12 -19.48
N GLN A 9 14.01 -25.24 -20.21
CA GLN A 9 14.33 -25.31 -21.65
C GLN A 9 13.40 -24.48 -22.54
N ASN A 10 12.22 -24.09 -22.05
CA ASN A 10 11.24 -23.27 -22.79
C ASN A 10 11.25 -21.78 -22.43
N TYR A 11 12.15 -21.34 -21.53
CA TYR A 11 12.23 -19.94 -21.10
C TYR A 11 13.39 -19.21 -21.78
N SER A 12 13.20 -17.93 -22.06
CA SER A 12 14.25 -17.11 -22.66
C SER A 12 15.43 -16.95 -21.70
N LYS A 13 16.65 -16.87 -22.25
CA LYS A 13 17.90 -16.62 -21.49
C LYS A 13 17.79 -15.47 -20.46
N PRO A 14 17.16 -14.31 -20.75
CA PRO A 14 17.04 -13.23 -19.74
C PRO A 14 16.13 -13.61 -18.56
N THR A 15 15.08 -14.40 -18.78
CA THR A 15 14.21 -14.87 -17.69
C THR A 15 14.97 -15.79 -16.74
N VAL A 16 15.78 -16.71 -17.27
CA VAL A 16 16.62 -17.59 -16.46
C VAL A 16 17.66 -16.78 -15.68
N ALA A 17 18.30 -15.79 -16.31
CA ALA A 17 19.26 -14.92 -15.65
C ALA A 17 18.62 -14.11 -14.49
N TYR A 18 17.40 -13.59 -14.70
CA TYR A 18 16.63 -12.89 -13.67
C TYR A 18 16.36 -13.78 -12.45
N TRP A 19 15.89 -15.00 -12.65
CA TRP A 19 15.66 -15.95 -11.55
C TRP A 19 16.96 -16.32 -10.83
N VAL A 20 18.05 -16.58 -11.55
CA VAL A 20 19.36 -16.85 -10.92
C VAL A 20 19.80 -15.66 -10.05
N GLN A 21 19.61 -14.43 -10.51
CA GLN A 21 19.93 -13.24 -9.74
C GLN A 21 19.03 -13.10 -8.50
N GLN A 22 17.72 -13.26 -8.66
CA GLN A 22 16.75 -13.19 -7.57
C GLN A 22 17.06 -14.26 -6.50
N TYR A 23 17.34 -15.50 -6.90
CA TYR A 23 17.71 -16.57 -5.98
C TYR A 23 19.04 -16.30 -5.27
N ARG A 24 20.03 -15.71 -5.95
CA ARG A 24 21.29 -15.31 -5.29
C ARG A 24 21.08 -14.26 -4.20
N GLN A 25 20.14 -13.34 -4.40
CA GLN A 25 19.84 -12.25 -3.47
C GLN A 25 18.95 -12.70 -2.31
N ASP A 26 17.80 -13.30 -2.63
CA ASP A 26 16.73 -13.54 -1.66
C ASP A 26 16.68 -14.99 -1.17
N LYS A 27 17.42 -15.92 -1.82
CA LYS A 27 17.28 -17.38 -1.66
C LYS A 27 15.85 -17.88 -1.86
N ASP A 28 15.02 -17.09 -2.53
CA ASP A 28 13.60 -17.31 -2.72
C ASP A 28 13.17 -16.91 -4.14
N LEU A 29 12.51 -17.84 -4.83
CA LEU A 29 11.93 -17.65 -6.16
C LEU A 29 10.40 -17.55 -6.12
N THR A 30 9.80 -17.55 -4.93
CA THR A 30 8.37 -17.35 -4.77
C THR A 30 7.96 -16.00 -5.33
N ASP A 31 6.85 -16.00 -6.07
CA ASP A 31 6.29 -14.76 -6.61
C ASP A 31 5.97 -13.78 -5.49
N LYS A 32 6.66 -12.64 -5.49
CA LYS A 32 6.41 -11.58 -4.51
C LYS A 32 5.04 -10.98 -4.75
N GLN A 33 4.30 -10.79 -3.66
CA GLN A 33 3.06 -10.02 -3.72
C GLN A 33 3.37 -8.61 -4.19
N ARG A 34 2.71 -8.18 -5.28
CA ARG A 34 2.91 -6.83 -5.83
C ARG A 34 2.47 -5.80 -4.79
N PRO A 35 3.23 -4.70 -4.57
CA PRO A 35 2.96 -3.70 -3.53
C PRO A 35 1.65 -2.91 -3.74
N GLY A 36 0.96 -3.13 -4.85
CA GLY A 36 -0.24 -2.39 -5.23
C GLY A 36 0.05 -0.91 -5.52
N ARG A 37 -1.00 -0.10 -5.59
CA ARG A 37 -0.87 1.35 -5.81
C ARG A 37 -0.43 2.04 -4.51
N PRO A 38 0.61 2.88 -4.53
CA PRO A 38 1.01 3.67 -3.37
C PRO A 38 -0.14 4.50 -2.81
N ARG A 39 -0.16 4.67 -1.48
CA ARG A 39 -1.17 5.47 -0.79
C ARG A 39 -0.92 6.95 -1.05
N THR A 40 -1.99 7.71 -1.27
CA THR A 40 -1.93 9.18 -1.45
C THR A 40 -1.71 9.95 -0.15
N THR A 41 -1.92 9.32 1.00
CA THR A 41 -1.75 9.95 2.31
C THR A 41 -0.65 9.27 3.10
N THR A 42 0.01 10.05 3.94
CA THR A 42 1.00 9.58 4.90
C THR A 42 0.34 9.05 6.17
N LYS A 43 1.07 8.23 6.94
CA LYS A 43 0.61 7.73 8.25
C LYS A 43 0.26 8.87 9.22
N ALA A 44 0.99 9.97 9.17
CA ALA A 44 0.72 11.16 9.99
C ALA A 44 -0.62 11.83 9.62
N GLN A 45 -0.93 11.92 8.33
CA GLN A 45 -2.22 12.45 7.86
C GLN A 45 -3.37 11.53 8.28
N ASP A 46 -3.22 10.21 8.16
CA ASP A 46 -4.21 9.23 8.60
C ASP A 46 -4.51 9.34 10.09
N ASN A 47 -3.45 9.44 10.92
CA ASN A 47 -3.59 9.65 12.36
C ASN A 47 -4.33 10.95 12.68
N ARG A 48 -4.08 12.02 11.93
CA ARG A 48 -4.77 13.30 12.09
C ARG A 48 -6.26 13.19 11.77
N ILE A 49 -6.61 12.48 10.68
CA ILE A 49 -8.00 12.17 10.29
C ILE A 49 -8.71 11.43 11.43
N VAL A 50 -8.12 10.33 11.91
CA VAL A 50 -8.67 9.50 12.99
C VAL A 50 -8.84 10.30 14.28
N LYS A 51 -7.85 11.12 14.66
CA LYS A 51 -7.91 11.96 15.86
C LYS A 51 -9.06 12.98 15.80
N MET A 52 -9.33 13.56 14.63
CA MET A 52 -10.45 14.49 14.46
C MET A 52 -11.80 13.79 14.60
N ALA A 53 -11.95 12.58 14.05
CA ALA A 53 -13.17 11.78 14.20
C ALA A 53 -13.40 11.32 15.64
N LYS A 54 -12.35 10.86 16.33
CA LYS A 54 -12.45 10.48 17.75
C LYS A 54 -12.80 11.66 18.66
N LYS A 55 -12.39 12.89 18.32
CA LYS A 55 -12.72 14.10 19.11
C LYS A 55 -14.18 14.56 18.95
N LYS A 56 -14.78 14.38 17.78
CA LYS A 56 -16.19 14.71 17.50
C LYS A 56 -16.82 13.54 16.76
N HIS A 57 -17.54 12.68 17.49
CA HIS A 57 -18.11 11.43 16.97
C HIS A 57 -18.92 11.60 15.67
N ASN A 58 -19.67 12.71 15.54
CA ASN A 58 -20.53 12.98 14.38
C ASN A 58 -19.89 13.90 13.33
N ILE A 59 -18.56 14.00 13.28
CA ILE A 59 -17.89 14.78 12.23
C ILE A 59 -17.95 14.04 10.89
N THR A 60 -18.30 14.77 9.83
CA THR A 60 -18.35 14.26 8.47
C THR A 60 -16.98 14.28 7.81
N SER A 61 -16.79 13.44 6.79
CA SER A 61 -15.56 13.46 5.98
C SER A 61 -15.32 14.81 5.30
N THR A 62 -16.39 15.52 4.94
CA THR A 62 -16.32 16.87 4.34
C THR A 62 -15.88 17.92 5.36
N GLU A 63 -16.40 17.88 6.59
CA GLU A 63 -15.90 18.76 7.67
C GLU A 63 -14.43 18.49 8.00
N ILE A 64 -13.99 17.22 7.98
CA ILE A 64 -12.58 16.88 8.16
C ILE A 64 -11.74 17.43 7.00
N GLN A 65 -12.20 17.30 5.76
CA GLN A 65 -11.52 17.85 4.59
C GLN A 65 -11.31 19.36 4.75
N GLN A 66 -12.38 20.11 5.03
CA GLN A 66 -12.30 21.56 5.24
C GLN A 66 -11.31 21.94 6.36
N LYS A 67 -11.24 21.15 7.44
CA LYS A 67 -10.27 21.37 8.53
C LYS A 67 -8.83 21.05 8.14
N LEU A 68 -8.61 20.11 7.22
CA LEU A 68 -7.29 19.77 6.69
C LEU A 68 -6.81 20.79 5.66
N GLU A 69 -7.71 21.26 4.80
CA GLU A 69 -7.43 22.31 3.81
C GLU A 69 -6.99 23.62 4.50
N LYS A 70 -7.63 23.99 5.62
CA LYS A 70 -7.19 25.10 6.48
C LYS A 70 -5.78 24.95 7.08
N LYS A 71 -5.17 23.78 6.94
CA LYS A 71 -3.81 23.46 7.41
C LYS A 71 -2.91 23.03 6.26
N ASP A 72 -3.25 23.43 5.03
CA ASP A 72 -2.52 23.15 3.80
C ASP A 72 -2.37 21.64 3.50
N VAL A 73 -3.31 20.82 3.97
CA VAL A 73 -3.35 19.38 3.69
C VAL A 73 -4.54 19.07 2.78
N THR A 74 -4.26 18.88 1.50
CA THR A 74 -5.28 18.55 0.51
C THR A 74 -5.51 17.04 0.44
N VAL A 75 -6.65 16.58 0.97
CA VAL A 75 -7.07 15.16 0.89
C VAL A 75 -8.56 15.13 0.59
N SER A 76 -8.97 14.38 -0.45
CA SER A 76 -10.37 14.29 -0.82
C SER A 76 -11.24 13.65 0.27
N SER A 77 -12.49 14.12 0.41
CA SER A 77 -13.49 13.55 1.32
C SER A 77 -13.63 12.03 1.18
N ARG A 78 -13.58 11.50 -0.06
CA ARG A 78 -13.62 10.05 -0.33
C ARG A 78 -12.42 9.32 0.27
N THR A 79 -11.22 9.90 0.15
CA THR A 79 -10.01 9.33 0.76
C THR A 79 -10.12 9.35 2.29
N ILE A 80 -10.61 10.44 2.87
CA ILE A 80 -10.82 10.57 4.31
C ILE A 80 -11.81 9.50 4.81
N ARG A 81 -12.96 9.34 4.15
CA ARG A 81 -13.93 8.28 4.49
C ARG A 81 -13.27 6.90 4.47
N ARG A 82 -12.48 6.59 3.44
CA ARG A 82 -11.76 5.31 3.35
C ARG A 82 -10.85 5.10 4.56
N ARG A 83 -10.11 6.12 5.01
CA ARG A 83 -9.25 6.02 6.19
C ARG A 83 -10.02 5.82 7.50
N LEU A 84 -11.21 6.42 7.61
CA LEU A 84 -12.06 6.21 8.77
C LEU A 84 -12.59 4.76 8.84
N VAL A 85 -12.99 4.20 7.70
CA VAL A 85 -13.44 2.78 7.62
C VAL A 85 -12.28 1.83 7.92
N GLU A 86 -11.12 2.03 7.30
CA GLU A 86 -9.92 1.19 7.54
C GLU A 86 -9.41 1.27 9.00
N SER A 87 -9.76 2.31 9.74
CA SER A 87 -9.40 2.48 11.16
C SER A 87 -10.50 2.07 12.14
N GLY A 88 -11.65 1.60 11.64
CA GLY A 88 -12.78 1.15 12.46
C GLY A 88 -13.52 2.27 13.21
N VAL A 89 -13.33 3.54 12.79
CA VAL A 89 -14.03 4.68 13.42
C VAL A 89 -15.40 4.93 12.80
N LYS A 90 -15.65 4.40 11.60
CA LYS A 90 -16.90 4.56 10.86
C LYS A 90 -17.23 3.32 10.03
#